data_AF-A0A9D4KCJ4-F1
#
_entry.id   AF-A0A9D4KCJ4-F1
#
_cell.length_a   1.000
_cell.length_b   1.000
_cell.length_c   1.000
_cell.angle_alpha   90.00
_cell.angle_beta   90.00
_cell.angle_gamma   90.00
#
_symmetry.space_group_name_H-M   'P 1'
#
loop_
_entity.id
_entity.type
_entity.pdbx_description
1 polymer ?
#
loop_
_entity_poly.entity_id
_entity_poly.type
_entity_poly.pdbx_seq_one_letter_code
_entity_poly.pdbx_strand_id
1 'polypeptide(L)'
;MLPLSLVDHSSFKDFVHELDSRYKFPGKKTVSDIITKLYETAQSLLRLDLSRAPNVALTHDTWTLAHSFNLHSELRNGHTPLYFTGMGTTVSCSADIT
;
A
#
# COMPACT_ATOMS: atom_id res chain seq x y z
N MET A 1 15.75 -2.73 -1.23
CA MET A 1 14.28 -2.51 -1.31
C MET A 1 13.60 -3.85 -1.47
N LEU A 2 13.06 -4.52 -0.43
CA LEU A 2 12.63 -5.91 -0.65
C LEU A 2 11.35 -6.31 0.11
N PRO A 3 10.17 -5.92 -0.36
CA PRO A 3 8.90 -6.49 0.12
C PRO A 3 8.80 -7.99 -0.20
N LEU A 4 9.09 -8.37 -1.46
CA LEU A 4 8.98 -9.76 -1.94
C LEU A 4 10.32 -10.50 -2.02
N SER A 5 11.44 -9.82 -1.89
CA SER A 5 12.77 -10.47 -1.95
C SER A 5 13.31 -10.82 -0.58
N LEU A 6 12.65 -10.36 0.49
CA LEU A 6 12.94 -10.79 1.86
C LEU A 6 12.75 -12.30 2.02
N VAL A 7 11.72 -12.85 1.38
CA VAL A 7 11.37 -14.27 1.48
C VAL A 7 12.41 -15.22 0.88
N ASP A 8 13.26 -14.73 -0.02
CA ASP A 8 14.37 -15.52 -0.56
C ASP A 8 15.66 -15.34 0.25
N HIS A 9 15.73 -14.35 1.14
CA HIS A 9 16.91 -14.01 1.92
C HIS A 9 17.27 -15.13 2.90
N SER A 10 18.56 -15.50 2.97
CA SER A 10 19.05 -16.58 3.83
C SER A 10 18.71 -16.34 5.29
N SER A 11 19.04 -15.17 5.82
CA SER A 11 18.77 -14.84 7.23
C SER A 11 17.29 -14.91 7.60
N PHE A 12 16.39 -14.66 6.64
CA PHE A 12 14.95 -14.78 6.88
C PHE A 12 14.51 -16.25 6.92
N LYS A 13 15.08 -17.10 6.06
CA LYS A 13 14.85 -18.56 6.09
C LYS A 13 15.41 -19.18 7.37
N ASP A 14 16.60 -18.76 7.79
CA ASP A 14 17.23 -19.22 9.04
C ASP A 14 16.33 -18.88 10.24
N PHE A 15 15.86 -17.63 10.31
CA PHE A 15 14.90 -17.19 11.33
C PHE A 15 13.61 -18.03 11.36
N VAL A 16 12.99 -18.28 10.20
CA VAL A 16 11.78 -19.11 10.14
C VAL A 16 12.07 -20.56 10.57
N HIS A 17 13.23 -21.09 10.20
CA HIS A 17 13.62 -22.44 10.58
C HIS A 17 13.86 -22.57 12.09
N GLU A 18 14.40 -21.54 12.73
CA GLU A 18 14.54 -21.48 14.19
C GLU A 18 13.18 -21.45 14.91
N LEU A 19 12.16 -20.84 14.31
CA LEU A 19 10.80 -20.80 14.86
C LEU A 19 10.04 -22.13 14.73
N ASP A 20 10.04 -22.73 13.54
CA ASP A 20 9.52 -24.09 13.31
C ASP A 20 10.30 -24.76 12.19
N SER A 21 11.17 -25.70 12.55
CA SER A 21 12.05 -26.41 11.62
C SER A 21 11.30 -27.27 10.59
N ARG A 22 10.02 -27.59 10.84
CA ARG A 22 9.19 -28.37 9.92
C ARG A 22 8.55 -27.50 8.84
N TYR A 23 8.49 -26.19 9.05
CA TYR A 23 7.86 -25.28 8.12
C TYR A 23 8.74 -25.08 6.87
N LYS A 24 8.19 -25.40 5.70
CA LYS A 24 8.85 -25.19 4.41
C LYS A 24 8.42 -23.84 3.85
N PHE A 25 9.29 -22.84 4.00
CA PHE A 25 8.98 -21.48 3.56
C PHE A 25 8.79 -21.42 2.03
N PRO A 26 7.67 -20.85 1.52
CA PRO A 26 7.42 -20.74 0.08
C PRO A 26 8.36 -19.73 -0.58
N GLY A 27 8.87 -20.04 -1.78
CA GLY A 27 9.72 -19.09 -2.51
C GLY A 27 8.99 -17.82 -2.94
N LYS A 28 9.73 -16.78 -3.32
CA LYS A 28 9.17 -15.50 -3.77
C LYS A 28 8.06 -15.61 -4.83
N LYS A 29 8.23 -16.48 -5.83
CA LYS A 29 7.22 -16.70 -6.87
C LYS A 29 5.92 -17.22 -6.26
N THR A 30 6.01 -18.22 -5.40
CA THR A 30 4.86 -18.81 -4.71
C THR A 30 4.14 -17.77 -3.85
N VAL A 31 4.88 -16.94 -3.10
CA VAL A 31 4.30 -15.84 -2.31
C VAL A 31 3.59 -14.82 -3.20
N SER A 32 4.20 -14.45 -4.33
CA SER A 32 3.57 -13.56 -5.31
C SER A 32 2.27 -14.16 -5.86
N ASP A 33 2.27 -15.44 -6.23
CA ASP A 33 1.11 -16.13 -6.76
C ASP A 33 -0.02 -16.23 -5.71
N ILE A 34 0.33 -16.42 -4.43
CA ILE A 34 -0.62 -16.40 -3.31
C ILE A 34 -1.26 -15.02 -3.17
N ILE A 35 -0.47 -13.95 -3.21
CA ILE A 35 -0.98 -12.57 -3.11
C ILE A 35 -1.94 -12.26 -4.26
N THR A 36 -1.61 -12.65 -5.49
CA THR A 36 -2.49 -12.47 -6.65
C THR A 36 -3.81 -13.22 -6.45
N LYS A 37 -3.77 -14.49 -6.04
CA LYS A 37 -4.99 -15.28 -5.78
C LYS A 37 -5.84 -14.69 -4.66
N LEU A 38 -5.23 -14.18 -3.60
CA LEU A 38 -5.94 -13.51 -2.51
C LEU A 38 -6.63 -12.25 -3.00
N TYR A 39 -5.96 -11.45 -3.85
CA TYR A 39 -6.56 -10.27 -4.46
C TYR A 39 -7.76 -10.63 -5.34
N GLU A 40 -7.63 -11.61 -6.23
CA GLU A 40 -8.73 -12.05 -7.10
C GLU A 40 -9.93 -12.55 -6.29
N THR A 41 -9.66 -13.34 -5.24
CA THR A 41 -10.70 -13.85 -4.34
C THR A 41 -11.41 -12.69 -3.63
N ALA A 42 -10.64 -11.79 -2.99
CA ALA A 42 -11.19 -10.64 -2.28
C ALA A 42 -11.98 -9.71 -3.21
N GLN A 43 -11.49 -9.48 -4.42
CA GLN A 43 -12.18 -8.69 -5.44
C GLN A 43 -13.52 -9.33 -5.84
N SER A 44 -13.56 -10.65 -6.02
CA SER A 44 -14.80 -11.36 -6.37
C SER A 44 -15.86 -11.26 -5.27
N LEU A 45 -15.44 -11.43 -4.01
CA LEU A 45 -16.31 -11.29 -2.83
C LEU A 45 -16.81 -9.86 -2.68
N LEU A 46 -15.91 -8.87 -2.81
CA LEU A 46 -16.27 -7.47 -2.74
C LEU A 46 -17.30 -7.08 -3.82
N ARG A 47 -17.16 -7.59 -5.05
CA ARG A 47 -18.16 -7.33 -6.11
C ARG A 47 -19.53 -7.92 -5.78
N LEU A 48 -19.57 -9.10 -5.17
CA LEU A 48 -20.83 -9.70 -4.71
C LEU A 48 -21.47 -8.83 -3.62
N ASP A 49 -20.68 -8.37 -2.66
CA ASP A 49 -21.16 -7.51 -1.58
C ASP A 49 -21.67 -6.17 -2.12
N LEU A 50 -20.93 -5.54 -3.04
CA LEU A 50 -21.32 -4.29 -3.69
C LEU A 50 -22.60 -4.43 -4.52
N SER A 51 -22.83 -5.59 -5.17
CA SER A 51 -24.07 -5.83 -5.93
C SER A 51 -25.34 -5.86 -5.06
N ARG A 52 -25.17 -6.05 -3.75
CA ARG A 52 -26.24 -6.13 -2.75
C ARG A 52 -26.33 -4.88 -1.88
N ALA A 53 -25.34 -3.98 -1.98
CA ALA A 53 -25.29 -2.78 -1.16
C ALA A 53 -26.31 -1.76 -1.69
N PRO A 54 -27.24 -1.27 -0.85
CA PRO A 54 -28.25 -0.30 -1.29
C PRO A 54 -27.66 1.09 -1.53
N ASN A 55 -26.54 1.42 -0.86
CA ASN A 55 -25.86 2.70 -0.97
C ASN A 55 -24.35 2.45 -0.86
N VAL A 56 -23.55 3.24 -1.59
CA VAL A 56 -22.09 3.19 -1.54
C VAL A 56 -21.56 4.60 -1.34
N ALA A 57 -20.64 4.78 -0.39
CA ALA A 57 -19.90 6.01 -0.21
C ALA A 57 -18.45 5.80 -0.65
N LEU A 58 -17.92 6.71 -1.47
CA LEU A 58 -16.53 6.69 -1.90
C LEU A 58 -15.74 7.72 -1.08
N THR A 59 -14.76 7.25 -0.32
CA THR A 59 -13.80 8.10 0.37
C THR A 59 -12.51 8.15 -0.44
N HIS A 60 -12.03 9.34 -0.75
CA HIS A 60 -10.73 9.53 -1.39
C HIS A 60 -9.79 10.24 -0.43
N ASP A 61 -8.61 9.66 -0.22
CA ASP A 61 -7.50 10.29 0.48
C ASP A 61 -6.48 10.76 -0.56
N THR A 62 -6.03 12.01 -0.43
CA THR A 62 -5.05 12.62 -1.32
C THR A 62 -3.88 13.12 -0.49
N TRP A 63 -2.68 12.68 -0.84
CA TRP A 63 -1.44 13.18 -0.28
C TRP A 63 -0.46 13.58 -1.39
N THR A 64 0.28 14.65 -1.16
CA THR A 64 1.39 15.06 -2.03
C THR A 64 2.66 14.40 -1.55
N LEU A 65 3.24 13.49 -2.34
CA LEU A 65 4.57 12.95 -2.06
C LEU A 65 5.63 13.95 -2.54
N ALA A 66 6.28 14.65 -1.60
CA ALA A 66 7.46 15.45 -1.90
C ALA A 66 8.71 14.57 -2.10
N HIS A 67 8.64 13.62 -3.02
CA HIS A 67 9.80 12.79 -3.37
C HIS A 67 10.40 13.27 -4.69
N SER A 68 11.01 14.47 -4.64
CA SER A 68 12.07 14.99 -5.53
C SER A 68 12.16 16.52 -5.39
N PHE A 69 12.72 17.00 -4.28
CA PHE A 69 13.41 18.29 -4.31
C PHE A 69 14.90 17.99 -4.10
N ASN A 70 15.61 17.69 -5.19
CA ASN A 70 17.04 17.94 -5.22
C ASN A 70 17.21 19.46 -5.20
N LEU A 71 17.31 20.04 -4.01
CA LEU A 71 17.56 21.46 -3.83
C LEU A 71 19.05 21.72 -4.03
N HIS A 72 19.53 21.52 -5.27
CA HIS A 72 20.89 21.83 -5.65
C HIS A 72 20.94 23.22 -6.31
N SER A 73 20.59 24.29 -5.57
CA SER A 73 21.10 25.66 -5.86
C SER A 73 20.60 26.83 -5.00
N GLU A 74 19.66 26.72 -4.03
CA GLU A 74 19.07 27.95 -3.44
C GLU A 74 19.15 28.09 -1.91
N LEU A 75 20.32 27.82 -1.32
CA LEU A 75 20.70 28.37 -0.01
C LEU A 75 21.67 29.55 -0.13
N ARG A 76 21.39 30.46 -1.07
CA ARG A 76 21.89 31.84 -1.01
C ARG A 76 20.68 32.74 -0.97
N ASN A 77 20.48 33.40 0.18
CA ASN A 77 19.49 34.44 0.47
C ASN A 77 18.18 33.98 1.12
N GLY A 78 18.28 33.52 2.37
CA GLY A 78 17.63 34.24 3.47
C GLY A 78 16.11 34.29 3.60
N HIS A 79 15.32 33.52 2.85
CA HIS A 79 13.88 33.40 3.10
C HIS A 79 13.46 31.92 3.09
N THR A 80 13.24 31.35 4.27
CA THR A 80 12.59 30.03 4.41
C THR A 80 11.12 30.14 3.99
N PRO A 81 10.63 29.34 3.02
CA PRO A 81 9.20 29.20 2.83
C PRO A 81 8.61 28.37 3.98
N LEU A 82 7.62 28.94 4.66
CA LEU A 82 6.69 28.19 5.51
C LEU A 82 5.92 27.24 4.60
N TYR A 83 6.32 25.97 4.55
CA TYR A 83 5.54 24.92 3.91
C TYR A 83 4.31 24.66 4.79
N PHE A 84 3.15 25.12 4.33
CA PHE A 84 1.86 24.71 4.89
C PHE A 84 1.65 23.22 4.59
N THR A 85 1.71 22.39 5.63
CA THR A 85 1.11 21.04 5.61
C THR A 85 -0.41 21.21 5.64
N GLY A 86 -1.02 21.27 4.46
CA GLY A 86 -2.47 21.32 4.31
C GLY A 86 -3.10 20.02 4.81
N MET A 87 -3.90 20.12 5.88
CA MET A 87 -4.73 19.03 6.38
C MET A 87 -5.74 18.60 5.30
N GLY A 88 -5.87 17.29 5.10
CA GLY A 88 -6.73 16.69 4.08
C GLY A 88 -8.19 17.15 4.19
N THR A 89 -8.75 17.63 3.09
CA THR A 89 -10.19 17.84 2.94
C THR A 89 -10.86 16.51 2.59
N THR A 90 -11.72 16.01 3.48
CA THR A 90 -12.64 14.90 3.17
C THR A 90 -13.75 15.43 2.27
N VAL A 91 -13.87 14.91 1.05
CA VAL A 91 -15.05 15.10 0.19
C VAL A 91 -15.86 13.82 0.23
N SER A 92 -17.00 13.82 0.93
CA SER A 92 -17.97 12.73 0.86
C SER A 92 -18.93 12.98 -0.29
N CYS A 93 -18.84 12.16 -1.35
CA CYS A 93 -19.84 12.16 -2.41
C CYS A 93 -20.74 10.92 -2.22
N SER A 94 -22.03 11.14 -1.96
CA SER A 94 -23.05 10.08 -1.98
C SER A 94 -23.56 9.99 -3.41
N ALA A 95 -23.37 8.83 -4.05
CA ALA A 95 -23.95 8.57 -5.37
C ALA A 95 -25.14 7.62 -5.19
N ASP A 96 -26.35 8.13 -5.45
CA ASP A 96 -27.54 7.31 -5.56
C ASP A 96 -27.48 6.55 -6.89
N ILE A 97 -27.31 5.23 -6.83
CA ILE A 97 -27.38 4.37 -8.02
C ILE A 97 -28.87 4.04 -8.22
N THR A 98 -29.52 4.74 -9.15
CA THR A 98 -30.88 4.43 -9.61
C THR A 98 -30.85 3.33 -10.66
#